data_AF-A0A1B0DBL1-F1
#
_entry.id   AF-A0A1B0DBL1-F1
#
_cell.length_a   1.000
_cell.length_b   1.000
_cell.length_c   1.000
_cell.angle_alpha   90.00
_cell.angle_beta   90.00
_cell.angle_gamma   90.00
#
_symmetry.space_group_name_H-M   'P 1'
#
loop_
_entity.id
_entity.type
_entity.pdbx_description
1 polymer ?
#
loop_
_entity_poly.entity_id
_entity_poly.type
_entity_poly.pdbx_seq_one_letter_code
_entity_poly.pdbx_strand_id
1 'polypeptide(L)'
;MKKYLTECRLAAAEKILDNISGSRRYLLQTPEMYSVADLVAVESGALHEFLNKIYDAFERHIRQCQICSGKGYLCEVCGNNEVIFPFDDCSIPCRKCNSIFHRVCWLRKNQTCIKCIRLEMRRSREDTS
;
A
#
# COMPACT_ATOMS: atom_id res chain seq x y z
N MET A 1 -0.60 -3.37 3.28
CA MET A 1 -1.21 -2.51 4.32
C MET A 1 -0.60 -2.70 5.71
N LYS A 2 -0.32 -3.95 6.15
CA LYS A 2 0.24 -4.26 7.49
C LYS A 2 1.34 -3.31 8.00
N LYS A 3 2.34 -2.97 7.18
CA LYS A 3 3.44 -2.06 7.57
C LYS A 3 2.95 -0.71 8.12
N TYR A 4 1.89 -0.14 7.53
CA TYR A 4 1.30 1.11 8.00
C TYR A 4 0.74 0.96 9.42
N LEU A 5 0.03 -0.13 9.69
CA LEU A 5 -0.58 -0.39 11.00
C LEU A 5 0.48 -0.74 12.06
N THR A 6 1.50 -1.53 11.72
CA THR A 6 2.56 -1.90 12.68
C THR A 6 3.42 -0.71 13.10
N GLU A 7 3.62 0.25 12.20
CA GLU A 7 4.41 1.45 12.48
C GLU A 7 3.55 2.63 12.99
N CYS A 8 2.23 2.46 13.11
CA CYS A 8 1.32 3.49 13.58
C CYS A 8 0.95 3.27 15.04
N ARG A 9 1.35 4.19 15.91
CA ARG A 9 1.00 4.15 17.33
C ARG A 9 -0.51 4.21 17.60
N LEU A 10 -1.29 4.88 16.73
CA LEU A 10 -2.75 4.97 16.86
C LEU A 10 -3.41 3.63 16.51
N ALA A 11 -2.96 2.98 15.44
CA ALA A 11 -3.40 1.63 15.10
C ALA A 11 -3.10 0.61 16.21
N ALA A 12 -1.92 0.74 16.85
CA ALA A 12 -1.53 -0.10 17.98
C ALA A 12 -2.42 0.13 19.20
N ALA A 13 -2.75 1.39 19.52
CA ALA A 13 -3.66 1.74 20.61
C ALA A 13 -5.09 1.21 20.39
N GLU A 14 -5.59 1.30 19.16
CA GLU A 14 -6.90 0.76 18.75
C GLU A 14 -6.91 -0.77 18.61
N LYS A 15 -5.74 -1.43 18.71
CA LYS A 15 -5.58 -2.88 18.52
C LYS A 15 -6.24 -3.41 17.24
N ILE A 16 -6.20 -2.62 16.17
CA ILE A 16 -6.92 -2.91 14.91
C ILE A 16 -6.54 -4.29 14.36
N LEU A 17 -5.25 -4.60 14.35
CA LEU A 17 -4.75 -5.90 13.91
C LEU A 17 -5.31 -7.04 14.75
N ASP A 18 -5.49 -6.86 16.05
CA ASP A 18 -5.91 -7.94 16.95
C ASP A 18 -7.41 -8.14 16.91
N ASN A 19 -8.17 -7.04 16.89
CA ASN A 19 -9.64 -7.04 16.90
C ASN A 19 -10.23 -7.67 15.65
N ILE A 20 -9.63 -7.40 14.49
CA ILE A 20 -10.17 -7.80 13.19
C ILE A 20 -9.61 -9.14 12.70
N SER A 21 -8.35 -9.44 13.02
CA SER A 21 -7.72 -10.68 12.56
C SER A 21 -8.06 -11.89 13.42
N GLY A 22 -8.42 -11.68 14.69
CA GLY A 22 -8.79 -12.75 15.62
C GLY A 22 -7.79 -13.91 15.63
N SER A 23 -8.30 -15.12 15.39
CA SER A 23 -7.53 -16.38 15.27
C SER A 23 -6.89 -16.59 13.88
N ARG A 24 -7.24 -15.79 12.87
CA ARG A 24 -6.79 -15.93 11.48
C ARG A 24 -5.62 -14.99 11.12
N ARG A 25 -4.74 -14.70 12.08
CA ARG A 25 -3.59 -13.77 11.87
C ARG A 25 -2.60 -14.23 10.80
N TYR A 26 -2.51 -15.54 10.55
CA TYR A 26 -1.63 -16.10 9.53
C TYR A 26 -1.96 -15.56 8.12
N LEU A 27 -3.23 -15.27 7.82
CA LEU A 27 -3.67 -14.69 6.54
C LEU A 27 -3.04 -13.31 6.28
N LEU A 28 -2.61 -12.59 7.32
CA LEU A 28 -1.94 -11.29 7.20
C LEU A 28 -0.42 -11.38 7.25
N GLN A 29 0.12 -12.57 7.50
CA GLN A 29 1.56 -12.81 7.52
C GLN A 29 2.07 -13.22 6.14
N THR A 30 1.39 -14.18 5.52
CA THR A 30 1.83 -14.77 4.25
C THR A 30 0.62 -15.03 3.34
N PRO A 31 0.66 -14.61 2.06
CA PRO A 31 -0.45 -14.81 1.13
C PRO A 31 -0.64 -16.27 0.69
N GLU A 32 0.29 -17.17 1.02
CA GLU A 32 0.30 -18.58 0.59
C GLU A 32 -0.22 -19.55 1.65
N MET A 33 -0.48 -19.08 2.88
CA MET A 33 -0.89 -19.93 3.99
C MET A 33 -2.39 -19.86 4.23
N TYR A 34 -3.06 -21.00 4.06
CA TYR A 34 -4.48 -21.18 4.30
C TYR A 34 -4.72 -22.45 5.12
N SER A 35 -5.71 -22.40 6.01
CA SER A 35 -6.21 -23.60 6.68
C SER A 35 -7.24 -24.31 5.79
N VAL A 36 -7.49 -25.60 6.06
CA VAL A 36 -8.56 -26.34 5.38
C VAL A 36 -9.93 -25.67 5.59
N ALA A 37 -10.15 -25.08 6.76
CA ALA A 37 -11.36 -24.31 7.05
C ALA A 37 -11.50 -23.06 6.17
N ASP A 38 -10.39 -22.40 5.82
CA ASP A 38 -10.43 -21.27 4.90
C ASP A 38 -10.78 -21.72 3.49
N LEU A 39 -10.26 -22.86 3.03
CA LEU A 39 -10.59 -23.42 1.72
C LEU A 39 -12.09 -23.74 1.60
N VAL A 40 -12.70 -24.29 2.65
CA VAL A 40 -14.16 -24.48 2.72
C VAL A 40 -14.88 -23.13 2.75
N ALA A 41 -14.33 -22.13 3.45
CA ALA A 41 -14.89 -20.78 3.49
C ALA A 41 -14.75 -20.01 2.16
N VAL A 42 -13.88 -20.45 1.25
CA VAL A 42 -13.81 -19.90 -0.12
C VAL A 42 -15.07 -20.30 -0.90
N GLU A 43 -15.50 -21.56 -0.81
CA GLU A 43 -16.68 -22.05 -1.53
C GLU A 43 -17.96 -21.33 -1.09
N SER A 44 -18.09 -21.04 0.21
CA SER A 44 -19.22 -20.27 0.74
C SER A 44 -19.09 -18.74 0.59
N GLY A 45 -17.96 -18.23 0.08
CA GLY A 45 -17.68 -16.79 -0.03
C GLY A 45 -17.36 -16.10 1.31
N ALA A 46 -17.51 -16.79 2.44
CA ALA A 46 -17.27 -16.24 3.78
C ALA A 46 -15.81 -15.76 3.99
N LEU A 47 -14.84 -16.41 3.34
CA LEU A 47 -13.45 -15.94 3.40
C LEU A 47 -13.27 -14.60 2.69
N HIS A 48 -13.92 -14.42 1.53
CA HIS A 48 -13.85 -13.18 0.78
C HIS A 48 -14.46 -12.01 1.57
N GLU A 49 -15.64 -12.21 2.16
CA GLU A 49 -16.26 -11.19 3.04
C GLU A 49 -15.38 -10.85 4.24
N PHE A 50 -14.75 -11.85 4.85
CA PHE A 50 -13.82 -11.63 5.96
C PHE A 50 -12.61 -10.80 5.54
N LEU A 51 -11.98 -11.12 4.39
CA LEU A 51 -10.85 -10.37 3.87
C LEU A 51 -11.23 -8.94 3.47
N ASN A 52 -12.41 -8.73 2.89
CA ASN A 52 -12.91 -7.37 2.59
C ASN A 52 -13.12 -6.56 3.87
N LYS A 53 -13.72 -7.14 4.91
CA LYS A 53 -13.84 -6.46 6.22
C LYS A 53 -12.49 -6.04 6.78
N ILE A 54 -11.46 -6.88 6.61
CA ILE A 54 -10.09 -6.54 7.01
C ILE A 54 -9.56 -5.38 6.17
N TYR A 55 -9.70 -5.48 4.85
CA TYR A 55 -9.26 -4.46 3.90
C TYR A 55 -9.89 -3.11 4.21
N ASP A 56 -11.21 -3.04 4.32
CA ASP A 56 -11.97 -1.81 4.57
C ASP A 56 -11.57 -1.15 5.90
N ALA A 57 -11.39 -1.96 6.95
CA ALA A 57 -10.96 -1.45 8.25
C ALA A 57 -9.54 -0.87 8.19
N PHE A 58 -8.62 -1.54 7.48
CA PHE A 58 -7.25 -1.07 7.32
C PHE A 58 -7.20 0.17 6.44
N GLU A 59 -7.93 0.18 5.33
CA GLU A 59 -8.01 1.31 4.42
C GLU A 59 -8.56 2.54 5.14
N ARG A 60 -9.69 2.39 5.83
CA ARG A 60 -10.31 3.45 6.62
C ARG A 60 -9.33 4.04 7.63
N HIS A 61 -8.63 3.21 8.39
CA HIS A 61 -7.62 3.71 9.33
C HIS A 61 -6.48 4.42 8.60
N ILE A 62 -5.92 3.84 7.53
CA ILE A 62 -4.78 4.43 6.81
C ILE A 62 -5.14 5.80 6.23
N ARG A 63 -6.35 5.96 5.68
CA ARG A 63 -6.80 7.22 5.09
C ARG A 63 -7.22 8.27 6.14
N GLN A 64 -7.79 7.85 7.27
CA GLN A 64 -8.28 8.78 8.32
C GLN A 64 -7.20 9.14 9.35
N CYS A 65 -6.21 8.27 9.56
CA CYS A 65 -5.14 8.48 10.53
C CYS A 65 -4.08 9.43 9.98
N GLN A 66 -3.83 10.54 10.66
CA GLN A 66 -2.82 11.54 10.28
C GLN A 66 -1.39 10.97 10.19
N ILE A 67 -1.07 9.93 10.97
CA ILE A 67 0.25 9.29 10.96
C ILE A 67 0.41 8.42 9.71
N CYS A 68 -0.64 7.68 9.34
CA CYS A 68 -0.62 6.81 8.17
C CYS A 68 -0.76 7.61 6.87
N SER A 69 -1.63 8.62 6.85
CA SER A 69 -1.86 9.47 5.67
C SER A 69 -0.61 10.25 5.28
N GLY A 70 0.20 10.68 6.25
CA GLY A 70 1.50 11.31 6.00
C GLY A 70 2.53 10.39 5.32
N LYS A 71 2.31 9.07 5.30
CA LYS A 71 3.13 8.08 4.58
C LYS A 71 2.56 7.74 3.19
N GLY A 72 1.51 8.43 2.75
CA GLY A 72 1.02 8.37 1.38
C GLY A 72 1.95 9.08 0.41
N TYR A 73 1.67 8.94 -0.88
CA TYR A 73 2.45 9.53 -1.96
C TYR A 73 1.59 10.52 -2.73
N LEU A 74 2.23 11.52 -3.32
CA LEU A 74 1.61 12.39 -4.32
C LEU A 74 2.15 12.03 -5.70
N CYS A 75 1.27 11.96 -6.68
CA CYS A 75 1.69 11.69 -8.05
C CYS A 75 2.34 12.93 -8.67
N GLU A 76 3.66 12.91 -8.81
CA GLU A 76 4.44 14.00 -9.39
C GLU A 76 4.14 14.31 -10.88
N VAL A 77 3.31 13.50 -11.54
CA VAL A 77 3.01 13.65 -12.98
C VAL A 77 1.74 14.45 -13.22
N CYS A 78 0.67 14.20 -12.46
CA CYS A 78 -0.59 14.94 -12.63
C CYS A 78 -0.65 16.22 -11.81
N GLY A 79 0.19 16.37 -10.78
CA GLY A 79 0.15 17.53 -9.88
C GLY A 79 -1.16 17.61 -9.07
N ASN A 80 -1.95 16.53 -9.04
CA ASN A 80 -3.12 16.45 -8.18
C ASN A 80 -2.66 16.24 -6.73
N ASN A 81 -3.34 16.87 -5.77
CA ASN A 81 -3.06 16.71 -4.34
C ASN A 81 -3.76 15.46 -3.75
N GLU A 82 -4.17 14.54 -4.62
CA GLU A 82 -4.71 13.25 -4.22
C GLU A 82 -3.59 12.36 -3.69
N VAL A 83 -3.79 11.91 -2.45
CA VAL A 83 -2.87 11.00 -1.77
C VAL A 83 -3.14 9.59 -2.25
N ILE A 84 -2.12 8.98 -2.86
CA ILE A 84 -2.15 7.59 -3.32
C ILE A 84 -1.28 6.70 -2.45
N PHE A 85 -1.70 5.44 -2.36
CA PHE A 85 -1.00 4.39 -1.64
C PHE A 85 -0.64 3.23 -2.56
N PRO A 86 0.42 2.45 -2.23
CA PRO A 86 0.82 1.29 -3.04
C PRO A 86 -0.24 0.18 -3.17
N PHE A 87 -1.26 0.18 -2.32
CA PHE A 87 -2.35 -0.80 -2.32
C PHE A 87 -3.57 -0.34 -3.13
N ASP A 88 -3.55 0.88 -3.68
CA ASP A 88 -4.62 1.37 -4.54
C ASP A 88 -4.50 0.71 -5.93
N ASP A 89 -5.62 0.24 -6.49
CA ASP A 89 -5.66 -0.46 -7.80
C ASP A 89 -5.12 0.39 -8.96
N CYS A 90 -5.37 1.71 -8.85
CA CYS A 90 -4.96 2.73 -9.81
C CYS A 90 -3.53 3.22 -9.59
N SER A 91 -2.77 2.65 -8.66
CA SER A 91 -1.39 3.04 -8.38
C SER A 91 -0.37 2.09 -9.02
N ILE A 92 0.83 2.59 -9.26
CA ILE A 92 1.97 1.78 -9.69
C ILE A 92 3.26 2.25 -9.01
N PRO A 93 4.00 1.36 -8.33
CA PRO A 93 5.30 1.68 -7.77
C PRO A 93 6.41 1.63 -8.82
N CYS A 94 7.32 2.60 -8.77
CA CYS A 94 8.58 2.51 -9.48
C CYS A 94 9.48 1.45 -8.82
N ARG A 95 9.93 0.46 -9.59
CA ARG A 95 10.80 -0.63 -9.11
C ARG A 95 12.20 -0.18 -8.65
N LYS A 96 12.64 1.03 -9.02
CA LYS A 96 13.96 1.56 -8.68
C LYS A 96 13.95 2.39 -7.40
N CYS A 97 13.01 3.34 -7.28
CA CYS A 97 12.99 4.31 -6.18
C CYS A 97 11.77 4.20 -5.26
N ASN A 98 10.91 3.19 -5.47
CA ASN A 98 9.70 2.94 -4.68
C ASN A 98 8.69 4.10 -4.64
N SER A 99 8.83 5.10 -5.52
CA SER A 99 7.87 6.20 -5.61
C SER A 99 6.64 5.74 -6.37
N ILE A 100 5.47 6.19 -5.93
CA ILE A 100 4.17 5.73 -6.43
C ILE A 100 3.60 6.77 -7.39
N PHE A 101 3.00 6.29 -8.48
CA PHE A 101 2.34 7.12 -9.48
C PHE A 101 0.96 6.54 -9.79
N HIS A 102 0.05 7.35 -10.32
CA HIS A 102 -1.15 6.81 -10.95
C HIS A 102 -0.76 5.96 -12.16
N ARG A 103 -1.41 4.82 -12.37
CA ARG A 103 -1.21 3.92 -13.52
C ARG A 103 -1.32 4.66 -14.84
N VAL A 104 -2.36 5.50 -14.98
CA VAL A 104 -2.58 6.33 -16.18
C VAL A 104 -1.45 7.34 -16.38
N CYS A 105 -0.98 7.96 -15.30
CA CYS A 105 0.13 8.93 -15.37
C CYS A 105 1.45 8.27 -15.74
N TRP A 106 1.70 7.06 -15.21
CA TRP A 106 2.86 6.26 -15.54
C TRP A 106 2.89 5.87 -17.02
N LEU A 107 1.75 5.44 -17.57
CA LEU A 107 1.61 5.12 -18.99
C LEU A 107 1.80 6.37 -19.86
N ARG A 108 1.23 7.53 -19.47
CA ARG A 108 1.42 8.81 -20.19
C ARG A 108 2.88 9.25 -20.26
N LYS A 109 3.70 8.89 -19.27
CA LYS A 109 5.15 9.16 -19.25
C LYS A 109 5.97 8.00 -19.79
N ASN A 110 5.39 7.19 -20.67
CA ASN A 110 6.06 6.07 -21.33
C ASN A 110 6.78 5.14 -20.32
N GLN A 111 6.13 4.87 -19.20
CA GLN A 111 6.66 4.02 -18.12
C GLN A 111 8.01 4.50 -17.55
N THR A 112 8.26 5.81 -17.61
CA THR A 112 9.52 6.41 -17.16
C THR A 112 9.32 7.13 -15.84
N CYS A 113 10.16 6.80 -14.85
CA CYS A 113 10.12 7.45 -13.55
C CYS A 113 10.86 8.79 -13.58
N ILE A 114 10.11 9.89 -13.49
CA ILE A 114 10.66 11.25 -13.44
C ILE A 114 11.57 11.49 -12.24
N LYS A 115 11.30 10.87 -11.09
CA LYS A 115 12.17 10.95 -9.92
C LYS A 115 13.52 10.25 -10.16
N CYS A 116 13.52 9.08 -10.77
CA CYS A 116 14.77 8.39 -11.13
C CYS A 116 15.60 9.21 -12.11
N ILE A 117 14.98 9.83 -13.13
CA ILE A 117 15.68 10.74 -14.04
C ILE A 117 16.35 11.86 -13.25
N ARG A 118 15.63 12.52 -12.33
CA ARG A 118 16.21 13.60 -11.51
C ARG A 118 17.35 13.11 -10.63
N LEU A 119 17.26 11.91 -10.07
CA LEU A 119 18.33 11.33 -9.24
C LEU A 119 19.57 11.01 -10.08
N GLU A 120 19.40 10.46 -11.28
CA GLU A 120 20.47 10.12 -12.21
C GLU A 120 21.20 11.38 -12.70
N MET A 121 20.45 12.43 -13.05
CA MET A 121 21.00 13.74 -13.44
C MET A 121 21.77 14.44 -12.31
N ARG A 122 21.44 14.17 -11.04
CA ARG A 122 22.21 14.70 -9.90
C ARG A 122 23.53 13.97 -9.76
N ARG A 123 23.51 12.64 -9.81
CA ARG A 123 24.72 11.80 -9.75
C ARG A 123 25.71 12.12 -10.85
N SER A 124 25.24 12.26 -12.09
CA SER A 124 26.13 12.54 -13.23
C SER A 124 26.87 13.87 -13.09
N ARG A 125 26.31 14.86 -12.39
CA ARG A 125 26.96 16.16 -12.13
C ARG A 125 28.01 16.09 -11.03
N GLU A 126 27.81 15.21 -10.05
CA GLU A 126 28.76 14.94 -8.98
C GLU A 126 30.00 14.20 -9.53
N ASP A 127 29.81 13.29 -10.51
CA ASP A 127 30.90 12.54 -11.15
C ASP A 127 31.75 13.38 -12.14
N THR A 128 31.28 14.56 -12.56
CA THR A 128 32.02 15.49 -13.44
C THR A 128 32.74 16.62 -12.69
N SER A 129 32.69 16.62 -11.35
CA SER A 129 33.27 17.66 -10.49
C SER A 129 34.51 17.17 -9.75
#